data_AF-A0A959IVC8-F1
#
_entry.id   AF-A0A959IVC8-F1
#
_cell.length_a   1.000
_cell.length_b   1.000
_cell.length_c   1.000
_cell.angle_alpha   90.00
_cell.angle_beta   90.00
_cell.angle_gamma   90.00
#
_symmetry.space_group_name_H-M   'P 1'
#
loop_
_entity.id
_entity.type
_entity.pdbx_description
1 polymer ?
#
loop_
_entity_poly.entity_id
_entity_poly.type
_entity_poly.pdbx_seq_one_letter_code
_entity_poly.pdbx_strand_id
1 'polypeptide(L)'
;MDKELLQLLLDKGLLAIILAVLGYWINKSLSKVSFEQSKNLMLEEQNTQLKNRLIEAATTKELDRIEQQLAEFYYPIYFRLQKDNALWKLSPQLKIGEQALPQSANAIIEQEYILKNHREIVEIIESKIHLIEIDEALQEQINLYLKHVAVYETSRLVEQLKDLNPIDLQAPWPAQFFPLVEGKI
;
A
#
# COMPACT_ATOMS: atom_id res chain seq x y z
N MET A 1 51.84 49.89 63.52
CA MET A 1 50.78 49.49 62.57
C MET A 1 49.48 49.50 63.35
N ASP A 2 48.62 50.46 63.05
CA ASP A 2 47.42 50.73 63.85
C ASP A 2 46.44 49.55 63.75
N LYS A 3 45.95 49.10 64.92
CA LYS A 3 44.99 47.99 65.01
C LYS A 3 43.76 48.20 64.14
N GLU A 4 43.35 49.45 63.95
CA GLU A 4 42.24 49.84 63.07
C GLU A 4 42.48 49.49 61.60
N LEU A 5 43.72 49.64 61.12
CA LEU A 5 44.11 49.34 59.74
C LEU A 5 44.09 47.82 59.47
N LEU A 6 44.49 47.04 60.49
CA LEU A 6 44.43 45.57 60.44
C LEU A 6 42.98 45.07 60.44
N GLN A 7 42.11 45.68 61.25
CA GLN A 7 40.68 45.35 61.32
C GLN A 7 39.96 45.68 60.01
N LEU A 8 40.24 46.83 59.41
CA LEU A 8 39.65 47.26 58.14
C LEU A 8 40.05 46.35 56.97
N LEU A 9 41.30 45.89 56.93
CA LEU A 9 41.79 44.92 55.94
C LEU A 9 41.12 43.56 56.11
N LEU A 10 40.91 43.14 57.36
CA LEU A 10 40.24 41.89 57.68
C LEU A 10 38.77 41.92 57.22
N ASP A 11 38.02 42.97 57.54
CA ASP A 11 36.62 43.10 57.15
C ASP A 11 36.43 43.17 55.63
N LYS A 12 37.25 43.96 54.93
CA LYS A 12 37.19 44.04 53.46
C LYS A 12 37.64 42.76 52.77
N GLY A 13 38.64 42.07 53.33
CA GLY A 13 39.08 40.76 52.85
C GLY A 13 38.00 39.70 53.03
N LEU A 14 37.30 39.69 54.17
CA LEU A 14 36.22 38.76 54.46
C LEU A 14 35.01 39.00 53.54
N LEU A 15 34.66 40.27 53.29
CA LEU A 15 33.65 40.66 52.29
C LEU A 15 34.00 40.18 50.89
N ALA A 16 35.26 40.33 50.46
CA ALA A 16 35.71 39.86 49.15
C ALA A 16 35.59 38.33 49.01
N ILE A 17 35.92 37.58 50.07
CA ILE A 17 35.77 36.12 50.11
C ILE A 17 34.28 35.73 50.03
N ILE A 18 33.40 36.38 50.80
CA ILE A 18 31.96 36.12 50.76
C ILE A 18 31.39 36.38 49.36
N LEU A 19 31.77 37.50 48.74
CA LEU A 19 31.35 37.83 47.37
C LEU A 19 31.86 36.82 46.34
N ALA A 20 33.09 36.33 46.49
CA ALA A 20 33.65 35.31 45.60
C ALA A 20 32.90 33.97 45.73
N VAL A 21 32.57 33.54 46.95
CA VAL A 21 31.81 32.31 47.21
C VAL A 21 30.38 32.43 46.66
N LEU A 22 29.71 33.56 46.89
CA LEU A 22 28.38 33.83 46.32
C LEU A 22 28.40 33.84 44.79
N GLY A 23 29.38 34.51 44.18
CA GLY A 23 29.56 34.54 42.73
C GLY A 23 29.79 33.15 42.15
N TYR A 24 30.64 32.34 42.79
CA TYR A 24 30.86 30.94 42.39
C TYR A 24 29.58 30.11 42.49
N TRP A 25 28.82 30.25 43.59
CA TRP A 25 27.59 29.50 43.80
C TRP A 25 26.50 29.88 42.80
N ILE A 26 26.31 31.18 42.53
CA ILE A 26 25.39 31.70 41.52
C ILE A 26 25.77 31.19 40.13
N ASN A 27 27.05 31.28 39.73
CA ASN A 27 27.53 30.79 38.44
C ASN A 27 27.31 29.28 38.28
N LYS A 28 27.56 28.50 39.34
CA LYS A 28 27.33 27.05 39.36
C LYS A 28 25.84 26.70 39.27
N SER A 29 24.96 27.51 39.87
CA SER A 29 23.51 27.31 39.77
C SER A 29 23.01 27.63 38.36
N LEU A 30 23.44 28.76 37.79
CA LEU A 30 23.06 29.18 36.44
C LEU A 30 23.52 28.18 35.38
N SER A 31 24.75 27.68 35.47
CA SER A 31 25.28 26.68 34.53
C SER A 31 24.50 25.34 34.57
N LYS A 32 24.02 24.92 35.74
CA LYS A 32 23.14 23.73 35.84
C LYS A 32 21.80 23.96 35.16
N VAL A 33 21.19 25.12 35.38
CA VAL A 33 19.90 25.47 34.76
C VAL A 33 20.05 25.56 33.25
N SER A 34 21.09 26.23 32.74
CA SER A 34 21.34 26.32 31.30
C SER A 34 21.61 24.95 30.69
N PHE A 35 22.34 24.07 31.39
CA PHE A 35 22.61 22.71 30.91
C PHE A 35 21.33 21.86 30.81
N GLU A 36 20.47 21.88 31.83
CA GLU A 36 19.19 21.15 31.79
C GLU A 36 18.25 21.71 30.72
N GLN A 37 18.23 23.04 30.54
CA GLN A 37 17.48 23.66 29.44
C GLN A 37 17.99 23.20 28.07
N SER A 38 19.30 23.22 27.84
CA SER A 38 19.90 22.71 26.59
C SER A 38 19.58 21.24 26.35
N LYS A 39 19.63 20.41 27.39
CA LYS A 39 19.27 18.99 27.31
C LYS A 39 17.80 18.80 26.95
N ASN A 40 16.90 19.55 27.57
CA ASN A 40 15.46 19.49 27.25
C ASN A 40 15.17 19.94 25.82
N LEU A 41 15.81 21.01 25.36
CA LEU A 41 15.75 21.47 23.96
C LEU A 41 16.24 20.38 22.99
N MET A 42 17.37 19.74 23.29
CA MET A 42 17.89 18.62 22.46
C MET A 42 16.93 17.44 22.44
N LEU A 43 16.32 17.09 23.58
CA LEU A 43 15.33 16.00 23.65
C LEU A 43 14.05 16.34 22.86
N GLU A 44 13.60 17.58 22.92
CA GLU A 44 12.45 18.05 22.15
C GLU A 44 12.72 18.03 20.64
N GLU A 45 13.91 18.45 20.23
CA GLU A 45 14.37 18.37 18.84
C GLU A 45 14.44 16.91 18.38
N GLN A 46 15.06 16.02 19.16
CA GLN A 46 15.12 14.58 18.87
C GLN A 46 13.73 13.95 18.74
N ASN A 47 12.81 14.27 19.66
CA ASN A 47 11.45 13.78 19.60
C ASN A 47 10.72 14.26 18.35
N THR A 48 10.97 15.51 17.94
CA THR A 48 10.38 16.08 16.71
C THR A 48 10.93 15.39 15.47
N GLN A 49 12.26 15.19 15.40
CA GLN A 49 12.89 14.44 14.31
C GLN A 49 12.39 12.99 14.22
N LEU A 50 12.25 12.31 15.37
CA LEU A 50 11.71 10.95 15.42
C LEU A 50 10.26 10.88 14.93
N LYS A 51 9.41 11.84 15.34
CA LYS A 51 8.02 11.92 14.86
C LYS A 51 7.97 12.11 13.35
N ASN A 52 8.79 13.00 12.79
CA ASN A 52 8.83 13.22 11.34
C ASN A 52 9.27 11.97 10.59
N ARG A 53 10.32 11.27 11.07
CA ARG A 53 10.77 10.00 10.48
C ARG A 53 9.70 8.90 10.54
N LEU A 54 8.92 8.84 11.62
CA LEU A 54 7.81 7.88 11.73
C LEU A 54 6.70 8.18 10.73
N ILE A 55 6.36 9.46 10.54
CA ILE A 55 5.38 9.89 9.54
C ILE A 55 5.87 9.53 8.13
N GLU A 56 7.12 9.89 7.81
CA GLU A 56 7.74 9.57 6.51
C GLU A 56 7.73 8.05 6.26
N ALA A 57 8.17 7.24 7.22
CA ALA A 57 8.19 5.79 7.08
C ALA A 57 6.79 5.17 6.92
N ALA A 58 5.79 5.70 7.64
CA ALA A 58 4.41 5.26 7.49
C ALA A 58 3.85 5.60 6.11
N THR A 59 4.12 6.80 5.59
CA THR A 59 3.73 7.22 4.25
C THR A 59 4.41 6.38 3.17
N THR A 60 5.73 6.15 3.27
CA THR A 60 6.45 5.29 2.32
C THR A 60 5.89 3.88 2.32
N LYS A 61 5.65 3.29 3.49
CA LYS A 61 5.08 1.94 3.59
C LYS A 61 3.70 1.85 2.94
N GLU A 62 2.88 2.87 3.08
CA GLU A 62 1.55 2.89 2.46
C GLU A 62 1.63 3.05 0.93
N LEU A 63 2.56 3.87 0.43
CA LEU A 63 2.84 3.97 -0.99
C LEU A 63 3.32 2.62 -1.55
N ASP A 64 4.29 1.98 -0.91
CA ASP A 64 4.81 0.67 -1.32
C ASP A 64 3.70 -0.38 -1.37
N ARG A 65 2.78 -0.36 -0.39
CA ARG A 65 1.61 -1.25 -0.36
C ARG A 65 0.69 -1.03 -1.55
N ILE A 66 0.35 0.22 -1.85
CA ILE A 66 -0.52 0.58 -2.97
C ILE A 66 0.15 0.21 -4.30
N GLU A 67 1.44 0.53 -4.47
CA GLU A 67 2.22 0.17 -5.65
C GLU A 67 2.22 -1.35 -5.86
N GLN A 68 2.40 -2.13 -4.80
CA GLN A 68 2.36 -3.58 -4.87
C GLN A 68 0.98 -4.12 -5.25
N GLN A 69 -0.09 -3.57 -4.67
CA GLN A 69 -1.47 -3.94 -5.04
C GLN A 69 -1.76 -3.68 -6.51
N LEU A 70 -1.35 -2.51 -7.01
CA LEU A 70 -1.53 -2.14 -8.41
C LEU A 70 -0.71 -3.05 -9.32
N ALA A 71 0.60 -3.19 -9.04
CA ALA A 71 1.53 -3.91 -9.91
C ALA A 71 1.30 -5.42 -9.94
N GLU A 72 0.96 -6.03 -8.80
CA GLU A 72 0.87 -7.48 -8.68
C GLU A 72 -0.57 -8.03 -8.80
N PHE A 73 -1.60 -7.22 -8.55
CA PHE A 73 -3.00 -7.67 -8.57
C PHE A 73 -3.84 -6.93 -9.63
N TYR A 74 -4.03 -5.62 -9.48
CA TYR A 74 -5.03 -4.91 -10.30
C TYR A 74 -4.63 -4.73 -11.76
N TYR A 75 -3.42 -4.22 -12.06
CA TYR A 75 -2.98 -4.04 -13.46
C TYR A 75 -2.92 -5.37 -14.24
N PRO A 76 -2.32 -6.45 -13.70
CA PRO A 76 -2.31 -7.73 -14.38
C PRO A 76 -3.71 -8.23 -14.75
N ILE A 77 -4.68 -8.14 -13.83
CA ILE A 77 -6.06 -8.57 -14.11
C ILE A 77 -6.73 -7.61 -15.11
N TYR A 78 -6.59 -6.30 -14.93
CA TYR A 78 -7.18 -5.29 -15.80
C TYR A 78 -6.78 -5.47 -17.27
N PHE A 79 -5.47 -5.57 -17.54
CA PHE A 79 -5.00 -5.71 -18.92
C PHE A 79 -5.45 -7.03 -19.55
N ARG A 80 -5.61 -8.07 -18.75
CA ARG A 80 -6.15 -9.35 -19.21
C ARG A 80 -7.63 -9.24 -19.55
N LEU A 81 -8.44 -8.62 -18.70
CA LEU A 81 -9.85 -8.38 -18.99
C LEU A 81 -10.04 -7.46 -20.22
N GLN A 82 -9.18 -6.46 -20.40
CA GLN A 82 -9.16 -5.63 -21.61
C GLN A 82 -8.87 -6.44 -22.88
N LYS A 83 -7.91 -7.39 -22.82
CA LYS A 83 -7.63 -8.31 -23.93
C LYS A 83 -8.84 -9.17 -24.26
N ASP A 84 -9.49 -9.76 -23.25
CA ASP A 84 -10.71 -10.55 -23.46
C ASP A 84 -11.81 -9.69 -24.09
N ASN A 85 -12.06 -8.48 -23.57
CA ASN A 85 -13.04 -7.56 -24.14
C ASN A 85 -12.76 -7.22 -25.62
N ALA A 86 -11.49 -7.09 -26.00
CA ALA A 86 -11.10 -6.86 -27.39
C ALA A 86 -11.32 -8.11 -28.27
N LEU A 87 -10.97 -9.30 -27.77
CA LEU A 87 -11.14 -10.56 -28.50
C LEU A 87 -12.61 -10.95 -28.65
N TRP A 88 -13.43 -10.76 -27.61
CA TRP A 88 -14.87 -10.99 -27.69
C TRP A 88 -15.53 -10.13 -28.77
N LYS A 89 -15.10 -8.88 -28.96
CA LYS A 89 -15.58 -8.01 -30.06
C LYS A 89 -15.23 -8.53 -31.46
N LEU A 90 -14.25 -9.42 -31.59
CA LEU A 90 -13.85 -10.05 -32.85
C LEU A 90 -14.49 -11.43 -33.04
N SER A 91 -15.17 -11.94 -32.00
CA SER A 91 -15.86 -13.23 -32.06
C SER A 91 -16.96 -13.19 -33.12
N PRO A 92 -17.02 -14.18 -34.03
CA PRO A 92 -18.04 -14.28 -35.08
C PRO A 92 -19.44 -14.48 -34.51
N GLN A 93 -19.55 -14.91 -33.25
CA GLN A 93 -20.83 -15.03 -32.54
C GLN A 93 -21.43 -13.66 -32.15
N LEU A 94 -20.59 -12.62 -32.06
CA LEU A 94 -20.98 -11.28 -31.61
C LEU A 94 -20.99 -10.24 -32.73
N LYS A 95 -20.25 -10.47 -33.83
CA LYS A 95 -20.26 -9.60 -35.02
C LYS A 95 -20.52 -10.38 -36.30
N ILE A 96 -21.52 -9.93 -37.07
CA ILE A 96 -21.79 -10.38 -38.44
C ILE A 96 -21.22 -9.32 -39.39
N GLY A 97 -20.13 -9.59 -40.12
CA GLY A 97 -19.54 -8.65 -41.10
C GLY A 97 -18.04 -8.88 -41.39
N GLU A 98 -17.46 -8.08 -42.30
CA GLU A 98 -16.08 -8.21 -42.82
C GLU A 98 -14.95 -8.17 -41.78
N GLN A 99 -15.22 -7.71 -40.55
CA GLN A 99 -14.22 -7.63 -39.47
C GLN A 99 -14.28 -8.78 -38.47
N ALA A 100 -15.24 -9.70 -38.59
CA ALA A 100 -15.29 -10.91 -37.76
C ALA A 100 -14.24 -11.91 -38.23
N LEU A 101 -13.62 -12.62 -37.28
CA LEU A 101 -12.72 -13.70 -37.62
C LEU A 101 -13.48 -14.86 -38.29
N PRO A 102 -12.82 -15.75 -39.05
CA PRO A 102 -13.47 -16.94 -39.58
C PRO A 102 -13.98 -17.82 -38.44
N GLN A 103 -15.12 -18.50 -38.64
CA GLN A 103 -15.68 -19.41 -37.62
C GLN A 103 -14.70 -20.52 -37.20
N SER A 104 -13.81 -20.94 -38.11
CA SER A 104 -12.73 -21.89 -37.82
C SER A 104 -11.71 -21.39 -36.78
N ALA A 105 -11.62 -20.06 -36.57
CA ALA A 105 -10.76 -19.48 -35.55
C ALA A 105 -11.36 -19.55 -34.15
N ASN A 106 -12.67 -19.82 -33.99
CA ASN A 106 -13.36 -19.76 -32.69
C ASN A 106 -12.75 -20.69 -31.64
N ALA A 107 -12.55 -21.96 -32.00
CA ALA A 107 -11.99 -22.94 -31.08
C ALA A 107 -10.58 -22.52 -30.62
N ILE A 108 -9.79 -21.95 -31.53
CA ILE A 108 -8.43 -21.47 -31.23
C ILE A 108 -8.49 -20.23 -30.33
N ILE A 109 -9.31 -19.22 -30.66
CA ILE A 109 -9.48 -18.00 -29.87
C ILE A 109 -9.94 -18.36 -28.45
N GLU A 110 -10.92 -19.25 -28.35
CA GLU A 110 -11.47 -19.68 -27.07
C GLU A 110 -10.45 -20.43 -26.23
N GLN A 111 -9.80 -21.47 -26.77
CA GLN A 111 -8.89 -22.32 -26.00
C GLN A 111 -7.54 -21.65 -25.73
N GLU A 112 -6.92 -21.06 -26.75
CA GLU A 112 -5.54 -20.57 -26.68
C GLU A 112 -5.43 -19.15 -26.14
N TYR A 113 -6.51 -18.37 -26.20
CA TYR A 113 -6.51 -16.97 -25.76
C TYR A 113 -7.48 -16.73 -24.60
N ILE A 114 -8.78 -16.94 -24.77
CA ILE A 114 -9.78 -16.57 -23.74
C ILE A 114 -9.61 -17.43 -22.48
N LEU A 115 -9.68 -18.76 -22.61
CA LEU A 115 -9.55 -19.66 -21.45
C LEU A 115 -8.15 -19.58 -20.84
N LYS A 116 -7.10 -19.48 -21.66
CA LYS A 116 -5.75 -19.25 -21.17
C LYS A 116 -5.67 -17.98 -20.33
N ASN A 117 -6.23 -16.88 -20.81
CA ASN A 117 -6.20 -15.61 -20.10
C ASN A 117 -7.04 -15.64 -18.81
N HIS A 118 -8.17 -16.34 -18.81
CA HIS A 118 -8.96 -16.60 -17.61
C HIS A 118 -8.19 -17.41 -16.57
N ARG A 119 -7.47 -18.47 -16.96
CA ARG A 119 -6.58 -19.23 -16.05
C ARG A 119 -5.55 -18.32 -15.41
N GLU A 120 -4.90 -17.47 -16.20
CA GLU A 120 -3.88 -16.56 -15.69
C GLU A 120 -4.49 -15.52 -14.71
N ILE A 121 -5.73 -15.07 -14.93
CA ILE A 121 -6.46 -14.23 -13.96
C ILE A 121 -6.72 -15.01 -12.67
N VAL A 122 -7.20 -16.26 -12.76
CA VAL A 122 -7.43 -17.13 -11.59
C VAL A 122 -6.13 -17.32 -10.80
N GLU A 123 -5.01 -17.59 -11.47
CA GLU A 123 -3.69 -17.72 -10.84
C GLU A 123 -3.27 -16.45 -10.11
N ILE A 124 -3.51 -15.26 -10.70
CA ILE A 124 -3.24 -13.98 -10.03
C ILE A 124 -4.12 -13.84 -8.79
N ILE A 125 -5.42 -14.12 -8.91
CA ILE A 125 -6.35 -14.07 -7.77
C ILE A 125 -5.82 -15.00 -6.67
N GLU A 126 -5.66 -16.29 -6.94
CA GLU A 126 -5.24 -17.27 -5.92
C GLU A 126 -3.90 -16.93 -5.27
N SER A 127 -2.92 -16.46 -6.04
CA SER A 127 -1.58 -16.20 -5.53
C SER A 127 -1.41 -14.82 -4.89
N LYS A 128 -2.23 -13.82 -5.25
CA LYS A 128 -2.05 -12.41 -4.86
C LYS A 128 -3.22 -11.81 -4.08
N ILE A 129 -4.29 -12.58 -3.82
CA ILE A 129 -5.46 -12.10 -3.07
C ILE A 129 -5.11 -11.50 -1.70
N HIS A 130 -4.06 -12.02 -1.05
CA HIS A 130 -3.57 -11.55 0.24
C HIS A 130 -2.97 -10.14 0.23
N LEU A 131 -2.66 -9.59 -0.94
CA LEU A 131 -2.10 -8.25 -1.08
C LEU A 131 -3.17 -7.16 -0.98
N ILE A 132 -4.44 -7.49 -1.23
CA ILE A 132 -5.52 -6.52 -1.31
C ILE A 132 -6.47 -6.62 -0.11
N GLU A 133 -7.06 -5.47 0.25
CA GLU A 133 -8.24 -5.43 1.09
C GLU A 133 -9.48 -5.63 0.20
N ILE A 134 -10.23 -6.68 0.49
CA ILE A 134 -11.40 -7.07 -0.30
C ILE A 134 -12.65 -6.57 0.43
N ASP A 135 -13.38 -5.67 -0.22
CA ASP A 135 -14.72 -5.32 0.20
C ASP A 135 -15.73 -6.41 -0.23
N GLU A 136 -16.92 -6.41 0.38
CA GLU A 136 -17.94 -7.44 0.14
C GLU A 136 -18.33 -7.55 -1.34
N ALA A 137 -18.41 -6.41 -2.04
CA ALA A 137 -18.75 -6.35 -3.46
C ALA A 137 -17.68 -7.01 -4.35
N LEU A 138 -16.39 -6.70 -4.11
CA LEU A 138 -15.28 -7.32 -4.84
C LEU A 138 -15.19 -8.82 -4.54
N GLN A 139 -15.38 -9.23 -3.28
CA GLN A 139 -15.36 -10.64 -2.90
C GLN A 139 -16.44 -11.44 -3.62
N GLU A 140 -17.66 -10.91 -3.70
CA GLU A 140 -18.77 -11.55 -4.42
C GLU A 140 -18.43 -11.73 -5.90
N GLN A 141 -17.92 -10.69 -6.56
CA GLN A 141 -17.57 -10.76 -7.98
C GLN A 141 -16.39 -11.71 -8.25
N ILE A 142 -15.40 -11.78 -7.36
CA ILE A 142 -14.32 -12.76 -7.43
C ILE A 142 -14.90 -14.18 -7.36
N ASN A 143 -15.79 -14.46 -6.40
CA ASN A 143 -16.39 -15.79 -6.27
C ASN A 143 -17.20 -16.18 -7.50
N LEU A 144 -17.96 -15.24 -8.07
CA LEU A 144 -18.71 -15.45 -9.32
C LEU A 144 -17.76 -15.69 -10.50
N TYR A 145 -16.64 -14.96 -10.57
CA TYR A 145 -15.61 -15.14 -11.59
C TYR A 145 -14.98 -16.53 -11.52
N LEU A 146 -14.54 -16.95 -10.34
CA LEU A 146 -13.94 -18.28 -10.12
C LEU A 146 -14.93 -19.39 -10.51
N LYS A 147 -16.20 -19.26 -10.12
CA LYS A 147 -17.26 -20.20 -10.51
C LYS A 147 -17.45 -20.23 -12.03
N HIS A 148 -17.50 -19.06 -12.67
CA HIS A 148 -17.66 -18.92 -14.12
C HIS A 148 -16.53 -19.64 -14.86
N VAL A 149 -15.28 -19.35 -14.51
CA VAL A 149 -14.10 -19.94 -15.18
C VAL A 149 -14.07 -21.45 -14.99
N ALA A 150 -14.27 -21.95 -13.76
CA ALA A 150 -14.27 -23.39 -13.49
C ALA A 150 -15.32 -24.14 -14.32
N VAL A 151 -16.53 -23.59 -14.42
CA VAL A 151 -17.62 -24.15 -15.24
C VAL A 151 -17.27 -24.08 -16.72
N TYR A 152 -16.69 -22.97 -17.17
CA TYR A 152 -16.29 -22.78 -18.57
C TYR A 152 -15.22 -23.79 -19.01
N GLU A 153 -14.19 -23.97 -18.20
CA GLU A 153 -13.15 -24.96 -18.49
C GLU A 153 -13.72 -26.38 -18.52
N THR A 154 -14.55 -26.72 -17.53
CA THR A 154 -15.16 -28.05 -17.43
C THR A 154 -16.05 -28.33 -18.64
N SER A 155 -16.87 -27.35 -19.08
CA SER A 155 -17.77 -27.55 -20.22
C SER A 155 -17.02 -27.80 -21.52
N ARG A 156 -15.81 -27.27 -21.67
CA ARG A 156 -14.97 -27.49 -22.87
C ARG A 156 -14.20 -28.80 -22.85
N LEU A 157 -13.99 -29.39 -21.67
CA LEU A 157 -13.35 -30.70 -21.51
C LEU A 157 -14.33 -31.88 -21.66
N VAL A 158 -15.59 -31.69 -21.30
CA VAL A 158 -16.61 -32.75 -21.31
C VAL A 158 -17.43 -32.69 -22.60
N GLU A 159 -17.35 -33.74 -23.43
CA GLU A 159 -18.02 -33.80 -24.75
C GLU A 159 -19.50 -33.43 -24.69
N GLN A 160 -20.22 -33.95 -23.68
CA GLN A 160 -21.66 -33.72 -23.51
C GLN A 160 -22.02 -32.27 -23.14
N LEU A 161 -21.04 -31.46 -22.72
CA LEU A 161 -21.25 -30.09 -22.26
C LEU A 161 -20.65 -29.05 -23.23
N LYS A 162 -20.00 -29.48 -24.33
CA LYS A 162 -19.28 -28.59 -25.24
C LYS A 162 -20.13 -27.48 -25.84
N ASP A 163 -21.41 -27.74 -26.08
CA ASP A 163 -22.36 -26.78 -26.64
C ASP A 163 -22.99 -25.86 -25.59
N LEU A 164 -22.74 -26.11 -24.29
CA LEU A 164 -23.25 -25.29 -23.21
C LEU A 164 -22.27 -24.17 -22.85
N ASN A 165 -22.80 -23.00 -22.57
CA ASN A 165 -22.06 -21.89 -22.01
C ASN A 165 -22.21 -21.85 -20.48
N PRO A 166 -21.30 -21.17 -19.75
CA PRO A 166 -21.37 -21.12 -18.29
C PRO A 166 -22.71 -20.60 -17.74
N ILE A 167 -23.36 -19.69 -18.46
CA ILE A 167 -24.68 -19.16 -18.08
C ILE A 167 -25.77 -20.25 -18.05
N ASP A 168 -25.69 -21.25 -18.93
CA ASP A 168 -26.64 -22.38 -18.99
C ASP A 168 -26.49 -23.31 -17.78
N LEU A 169 -25.35 -23.22 -17.08
CA LEU A 169 -24.98 -23.98 -15.90
C LEU A 169 -24.99 -23.13 -14.62
N GLN A 170 -25.76 -22.03 -14.61
CA GLN A 170 -25.90 -21.11 -13.47
C GLN A 170 -24.57 -20.45 -13.03
N ALA A 171 -23.63 -20.27 -13.94
CA ALA A 171 -22.38 -19.57 -13.72
C ALA A 171 -22.25 -18.40 -14.71
N PRO A 172 -23.13 -17.37 -14.62
CA PRO A 172 -23.08 -16.23 -15.52
C PRO A 172 -21.77 -15.45 -15.38
N TRP A 173 -21.43 -14.68 -16.40
CA TRP A 173 -20.30 -13.76 -16.34
C TRP A 173 -20.51 -12.71 -15.23
N PRO A 174 -19.51 -12.45 -14.37
CA PRO A 174 -19.59 -11.45 -13.29
C PRO A 174 -19.47 -10.04 -13.87
N ALA A 175 -20.60 -9.45 -14.27
CA ALA A 175 -20.64 -8.17 -14.97
C ALA A 175 -19.99 -7.00 -14.20
N GLN A 176 -19.92 -7.06 -12.86
CA GLN A 176 -19.31 -6.01 -12.05
C GLN A 176 -17.83 -6.23 -11.76
N PHE A 177 -17.26 -7.41 -12.10
CA PHE A 177 -15.86 -7.68 -11.83
C PHE A 177 -14.92 -6.71 -12.55
N PHE A 178 -15.13 -6.50 -13.85
CA PHE A 178 -14.30 -5.59 -14.63
C PHE A 178 -14.40 -4.12 -14.16
N PRO A 179 -15.61 -3.53 -13.98
CA PRO A 179 -15.74 -2.19 -13.40
C PRO A 179 -15.09 -2.02 -12.03
N LEU A 180 -15.18 -3.02 -11.15
CA LEU A 180 -14.56 -2.95 -9.83
C LEU A 180 -13.03 -2.98 -9.91
N VAL A 181 -12.45 -3.77 -10.81
CA VAL A 181 -11.00 -3.79 -11.05
C VAL A 181 -10.54 -2.47 -11.69
N GLU A 182 -11.27 -1.96 -12.68
CA GLU A 182 -10.97 -0.70 -13.35
C GLU A 182 -11.05 0.50 -12.39
N GLY A 183 -12.01 0.52 -11.48
CA GLY A 183 -12.15 1.60 -10.48
C GLY A 183 -11.05 1.65 -9.41
N LYS A 184 -10.12 0.68 -9.39
CA LYS A 184 -8.96 0.67 -8.48
C LYS A 184 -7.68 1.17 -9.16
N ILE A 185 -7.74 1.51 -10.46
CA ILE A 185 -6.64 2.01 -11.29
C ILE A 185 -6.88 3.50 -11.57
#